data_AF-A0A2J4YSV6-F1
#
_entry.id   AF-A0A2J4YSV6-F1
#
_cell.length_a   1.000
_cell.length_b   1.000
_cell.length_c   1.000
_cell.angle_alpha   90.00
_cell.angle_beta   90.00
_cell.angle_gamma   90.00
#
_symmetry.space_group_name_H-M   'P 1'
#
loop_
_entity.id
_entity.type
_entity.pdbx_description
1 polymer ?
#
loop_
_entity_poly.entity_id
_entity_poly.type
_entity_poly.pdbx_seq_one_letter_code
_entity_poly.pdbx_strand_id
1 'polypeptide(L)' 'MSEAISPAACAALFTEARTHNGWLDRPVSDEQLREIYALLKMGPTSANCSPARFVFIRTPEGKEKLRPA' A
#
# COMPACT_ATOMS: atom_id res chain seq x y z
N MET A 1 -25.15 -3.71 -11.04
CA MET A 1 -24.74 -2.59 -10.17
C MET A 1 -23.98 -3.18 -9.01
N SER A 2 -22.85 -2.60 -8.61
CA SER A 2 -22.13 -3.06 -7.41
C SER A 2 -22.91 -2.68 -6.16
N GLU A 3 -22.93 -3.57 -5.16
CA GLU A 3 -23.44 -3.22 -3.85
C GLU A 3 -22.51 -2.24 -3.15
N ALA A 4 -23.07 -1.41 -2.27
CA ALA A 4 -22.26 -0.57 -1.40
C ALA A 4 -21.45 -1.46 -0.44
N ILE A 5 -20.20 -1.06 -0.17
CA ILE A 5 -19.39 -1.73 0.86
C ILE A 5 -20.02 -1.54 2.25
N SER A 6 -19.82 -2.51 3.13
CA SER A 6 -20.44 -2.49 4.46
C SER A 6 -19.98 -1.28 5.30
N PRO A 7 -20.78 -0.83 6.28
CA PRO A 7 -20.35 0.21 7.21
C PRO A 7 -19.02 -0.12 7.92
N ALA A 8 -18.78 -1.39 8.23
CA ALA A 8 -17.53 -1.86 8.83
C ALA A 8 -16.33 -1.69 7.88
N ALA A 9 -16.51 -1.95 6.58
CA ALA A 9 -15.46 -1.71 5.57
C ALA A 9 -15.16 -0.22 5.43
N CYS A 10 -16.19 0.64 5.43
CA CYS A 10 -16.00 2.09 5.46
C CYS A 10 -15.22 2.54 6.70
N ALA A 11 -15.53 1.99 7.87
CA ALA A 11 -14.83 2.31 9.10
C ALA A 11 -13.34 1.93 9.02
N ALA A 12 -13.06 0.69 8.61
CA ALA A 12 -11.71 0.17 8.48
C ALA A 12 -10.84 0.96 7.48
N LEU A 13 -11.43 1.42 6.38
CA LEU A 13 -10.69 2.11 5.32
C LEU A 13 -10.52 3.62 5.56
N PHE A 14 -11.50 4.30 6.16
CA PHE A 14 -11.57 5.76 6.11
C PHE A 14 -11.65 6.46 7.48
N THR A 15 -12.49 5.99 8.42
CA THR A 15 -12.74 6.74 9.66
C THR A 15 -11.93 6.24 10.85
N GLU A 16 -11.64 4.93 10.90
CA GLU A 16 -10.87 4.29 11.96
C GLU A 16 -9.42 3.98 11.55
N ALA A 17 -9.09 4.07 10.27
CA ALA A 17 -7.71 3.94 9.80
C ALA A 17 -6.79 4.96 10.51
N ARG A 18 -5.63 4.51 10.98
CA ARG A 18 -4.60 5.35 11.64
C ARG A 18 -3.23 5.07 11.05
N THR A 19 -2.38 6.08 11.02
CA THR A 19 -0.97 5.92 10.64
C THR A 19 -0.25 5.03 11.64
N HIS A 20 0.32 3.91 11.18
CA HIS A 20 1.11 3.01 12.01
C HIS A 20 2.50 3.60 12.27
N ASN A 21 2.87 3.73 13.55
CA ASN A 21 4.19 4.21 13.98
C ASN A 21 5.14 3.08 14.45
N GLY A 22 4.60 1.89 14.76
CA GLY A 22 5.36 0.72 15.20
C GLY A 22 5.19 -0.44 14.22
N TRP A 23 6.28 -1.15 13.94
CA TRP A 23 6.31 -2.29 13.02
C TRP A 23 6.63 -3.57 13.79
N LEU A 24 5.97 -4.67 13.42
CA LEU A 24 6.31 -6.00 13.92
C LEU A 24 7.57 -6.51 13.20
N ASP A 25 8.32 -7.40 13.86
CA ASP A 25 9.38 -8.18 13.22
C ASP A 25 8.78 -9.31 12.36
N ARG A 26 7.97 -8.92 11.38
CA ARG A 26 7.30 -9.81 10.44
C ARG A 26 7.42 -9.23 9.04
N PRO A 27 8.06 -9.96 8.09
CA PRO A 27 8.18 -9.48 6.72
C PRO A 27 6.82 -9.49 6.01
N VAL A 28 6.66 -8.57 5.06
CA VAL A 28 5.59 -8.62 4.05
C VAL A 28 6.05 -9.55 2.94
N SER A 29 5.25 -10.57 2.62
CA SER A 29 5.61 -11.57 1.61
C SER A 29 5.55 -11.01 0.20
N ASP A 30 6.24 -11.65 -0.75
CA ASP A 30 6.16 -11.30 -2.17
C ASP A 30 4.73 -11.38 -2.70
N GLU A 31 3.95 -12.35 -2.22
CA GLU A 31 2.56 -12.53 -2.62
C GLU A 31 1.70 -11.33 -2.20
N GLN A 32 1.82 -10.91 -0.94
CA GLN A 32 1.11 -9.74 -0.42
C GLN A 32 1.47 -8.48 -1.22
N LEU A 33 2.74 -8.30 -1.59
CA LEU A 33 3.15 -7.16 -2.41
C LEU A 33 2.53 -7.20 -3.82
N ARG A 34 2.44 -8.38 -4.43
CA ARG A 34 1.76 -8.56 -5.74
C ARG A 34 0.28 -8.28 -5.65
N GLU A 35 -0.40 -8.79 -4.61
CA GLU A 35 -1.82 -8.54 -4.36
C GLU A 35 -2.11 -7.05 -4.19
N ILE A 36 -1.32 -6.34 -3.36
CA ILE A 36 -1.46 -4.90 -3.16
C ILE A 36 -1.23 -4.15 -4.48
N TYR A 37 -0.20 -4.50 -5.24
CA TYR A 37 0.08 -3.85 -6.52
C TYR A 37 -1.03 -4.11 -7.55
N ALA A 38 -1.60 -5.32 -7.57
CA ALA A 38 -2.69 -5.69 -8.47
C ALA A 38 -3.94 -4.84 -8.25
N LEU A 39 -4.22 -4.45 -6.99
CA LEU A 39 -5.29 -3.50 -6.65
C LEU A 39 -4.88 -2.06 -6.99
N LEU A 40 -3.67 -1.64 -6.56
CA LEU A 40 -3.17 -0.28 -6.74
C LEU A 40 -3.14 0.16 -8.21
N LYS A 41 -2.72 -0.72 -9.12
CA LYS A 41 -2.58 -0.39 -10.55
C LYS A 41 -3.91 -0.07 -11.24
N MET A 42 -5.04 -0.42 -10.62
CA MET A 42 -6.38 -0.11 -11.11
C MET A 42 -6.86 1.29 -10.68
N GLY A 43 -6.09 1.99 -9.85
CA GLY A 43 -6.39 3.35 -9.43
C GLY A 43 -6.45 4.31 -10.64
N PRO A 44 -7.50 5.15 -10.75
CA PRO A 44 -7.61 6.10 -11.84
C PRO A 44 -6.50 7.14 -11.78
N THR A 45 -5.95 7.49 -12.94
CA THR A 45 -4.94 8.55 -13.08
C THR A 45 -5.40 9.56 -14.12
N SER A 46 -4.84 10.77 -14.10
CA SER A 46 -5.13 11.79 -15.12
C SER A 46 -4.91 11.21 -16.51
N ALA A 47 -5.90 11.33 -17.39
CA ALA A 47 -5.89 10.74 -18.73
C ALA A 47 -5.53 9.24 -18.78
N ASN A 48 -5.74 8.50 -17.68
CA ASN A 48 -5.35 7.09 -17.53
C ASN A 48 -3.87 6.82 -17.88
N CYS A 49 -2.98 7.79 -17.64
CA CYS A 49 -1.59 7.71 -18.12
C CYS A 49 -0.68 6.81 -17.26
N SER A 50 -1.12 6.39 -16.06
CA SER A 50 -0.42 5.44 -15.18
C SER A 50 1.09 5.74 -15.00
N PRO A 51 1.46 6.96 -14.56
CA PRO A 51 2.85 7.41 -14.60
C PRO A 51 3.69 6.86 -13.43
N ALA A 52 3.03 6.31 -12.40
CA ALA A 52 3.70 5.88 -11.19
C ALA A 52 4.73 4.76 -11.44
N ARG A 53 5.83 4.78 -10.69
CA ARG A 53 6.87 3.75 -10.66
C ARG A 53 7.09 3.36 -9.20
N PHE A 54 7.04 2.08 -8.91
CA PHE A 54 7.13 1.56 -7.55
C PHE A 54 8.37 0.68 -7.40
N VAL A 55 9.14 0.92 -6.35
CA VAL A 55 10.30 0.12 -5.97
C VAL A 55 10.10 -0.33 -4.52
N PHE A 56 10.08 -1.65 -4.31
CA PHE A 56 9.95 -2.23 -2.97
C PHE A 56 11.34 -2.48 -2.38
N ILE A 57 11.75 -1.66 -1.42
CA ILE A 57 13.04 -1.83 -0.72
C ILE A 57 12.86 -2.74 0.50
N ARG A 58 13.54 -3.89 0.50
CA ARG A 58 13.35 -4.94 1.51
C ARG A 58 14.63 -5.33 2.25
N THR A 59 15.78 -5.04 1.66
CA THR A 59 17.10 -5.35 2.21
C THR A 59 17.53 -4.31 3.25
N PRO A 60 18.24 -4.70 4.32
CA PRO A 60 18.83 -3.76 5.28
C PRO A 60 19.66 -2.66 4.60
N GLU A 61 20.51 -3.03 3.65
CA GLU A 61 21.42 -2.11 2.95
C GLU A 61 20.66 -1.05 2.15
N GLY A 62 19.56 -1.46 1.51
CA GLY A 62 18.67 -0.56 0.79
C GLY A 62 17.92 0.40 1.72
N LYS A 63 17.50 -0.06 2.91
CA LYS A 63 16.85 0.79 3.91
C LYS A 63 17.83 1.79 4.52
N GLU A 64 19.07 1.38 4.75
CA GLU A 64 20.14 2.24 5.28
C GLU A 64 20.41 3.44 4.37
N LYS A 65 20.41 3.22 3.04
CA LYS A 65 20.53 4.29 2.04
C LYS A 65 19.42 5.34 2.10
N LEU A 66 18.27 5.04 2.70
CA LEU A 66 17.12 5.94 2.81
C LEU A 66 17.03 6.64 4.18
N ARG A 67 17.98 6.45 5.09
CA ARG A 67 17.95 7.14 6.37
C ARG A 67 18.00 8.66 6.19
N PRO A 68 17.28 9.43 7.01
CA PRO A 68 17.45 10.88 7.07
C PRO A 68 18.91 11.26 7.33
N ALA A 69 19.38 12.34 6.70
CA ALA A 69 20.72 12.90 6.90
C ALA A 69 20.91 13.47 8.31
#